data_AF-A0A7W9EH64-F1
#
_entry.id   AF-A0A7W9EH64-F1
#
_cell.length_a   1.000
_cell.length_b   1.000
_cell.length_c   1.000
_cell.angle_alpha   90.00
_cell.angle_beta   90.00
_cell.angle_gamma   90.00
#
_symmetry.space_group_name_H-M   'P 1'
#
loop_
_entity.id
_entity.type
_entity.pdbx_description
1 polymer ?
#
loop_
_entity_poly.entity_id
_entity_poly.type
_entity_poly.pdbx_seq_one_letter_code
_entity_poly.pdbx_strand_id
1 'polypeptide(L)'
;MTPTPTPTPTPTPTPTPTPGTPAADCPTGTSDVGTIGAYRSCRIPSLISGALTLPRRAGTAYEINGRVNVGVDLGGAGTAPGGASATLTIEPGVLVYANTTNADNDFLIVNRGSRIAAEGTETAPIIFTAEQNLTGAVTDDTQGLWGGIIMAGRAPISNCNATVTGGSVGCENVVEGTGTALYGGATPTDSSGVFRYAQIRYSGTVISPNNELQGLTLGGVGSGTQIDHVQVHNSSDDGIEVFGGRVNMRYLAITGADDDSLDTDVGYQGFIQFVIAAQKPNSTQTDNYMMEIDSNGSEDALPRQWGRIANFTFIQTTNATNAAIRIRGGADFNFVNGIVTGPGACLNTIASNSAADPSTIRPTNAALEDQGPPVFNSVYFACASSYAETAASGVTITSAQQAAFFTAGTNNVALGTGALQNGFYAAGAAATNPAYNAALLNPTGTSFMVTTSYIGAVRDANDTWFRGWTCNSNRATFSTTSGLCTALPTS
;
A
#
# COMPACT_ATOMS: atom_id res chain seq x y z
N MET A 1 37.21 -23.91 56.84
CA MET A 1 36.87 -23.98 55.41
C MET A 1 35.35 -23.97 55.32
N THR A 2 34.78 -22.92 54.76
CA THR A 2 33.34 -22.74 54.56
C THR A 2 32.86 -23.60 53.39
N PRO A 3 31.69 -24.27 53.47
CA PRO A 3 31.20 -25.10 52.38
C PRO A 3 30.84 -24.24 51.17
N THR A 4 31.20 -24.70 49.98
CA THR A 4 30.84 -24.07 48.71
C THR A 4 29.31 -24.11 48.53
N PRO A 5 28.66 -22.99 48.16
CA PRO A 5 27.22 -22.96 47.96
C PRO A 5 26.79 -23.87 46.80
N THR A 6 25.69 -24.59 47.00
CA THR A 6 25.07 -25.49 46.02
C THR A 6 24.67 -24.70 44.75
N PRO A 7 25.02 -25.19 43.55
CA PRO A 7 24.64 -24.52 42.31
C PRO A 7 23.12 -24.43 42.17
N THR A 8 22.63 -23.26 41.77
CA THR A 8 21.22 -23.01 41.45
C THR A 8 20.77 -23.97 40.34
N PRO A 9 19.64 -24.67 40.49
CA PRO A 9 19.15 -25.58 39.45
C PRO A 9 18.93 -24.82 38.15
N THR A 10 19.46 -25.37 37.06
CA THR A 10 19.24 -24.85 35.70
C THR A 10 17.73 -24.82 35.42
N PRO A 11 17.17 -23.71 34.92
CA PRO A 11 15.75 -23.66 34.57
C PRO A 11 15.46 -24.75 33.55
N THR A 12 14.46 -25.58 33.86
CA THR A 12 13.96 -26.61 32.94
C THR A 12 13.58 -25.94 31.62
N PRO A 13 14.07 -26.42 30.46
CA PRO A 13 13.66 -25.86 29.18
C PRO A 13 12.15 -26.03 29.04
N THR A 14 11.44 -24.91 28.83
CA THR A 14 10.02 -24.93 28.51
C THR A 14 9.85 -25.75 27.22
N PRO A 15 9.02 -26.81 27.22
CA PRO A 15 8.83 -27.64 26.04
C PRO A 15 8.34 -26.76 24.88
N THR A 16 9.00 -26.88 23.73
CA THR A 16 8.53 -26.28 22.48
C THR A 16 7.16 -26.87 22.17
N PRO A 17 6.10 -26.06 22.04
CA PRO A 17 4.77 -26.59 21.76
C PRO A 17 4.78 -27.36 20.43
N THR A 18 4.11 -28.50 20.41
CA THR A 18 3.86 -29.26 19.19
C THR A 18 3.08 -28.37 18.21
N PRO A 19 3.38 -28.39 16.90
CA PRO A 19 2.60 -27.66 15.90
C PRO A 19 1.09 -27.88 16.09
N GLY A 20 0.32 -26.79 16.13
CA GLY A 20 -1.13 -26.83 16.34
C GLY A 20 -1.60 -26.74 17.81
N THR A 21 -0.70 -26.52 18.78
CA THR A 21 -1.08 -26.26 20.17
C THR A 21 -0.80 -24.81 20.59
N PRO A 22 -1.71 -24.16 21.33
CA PRO A 22 -1.48 -22.82 21.87
C PRO A 22 -0.23 -22.76 22.76
N ALA A 23 0.54 -21.67 22.66
CA ALA A 23 1.64 -21.41 23.58
C ALA A 23 1.15 -21.29 25.04
N ALA A 24 2.02 -21.63 25.99
CA ALA A 24 1.69 -21.62 27.42
C ALA A 24 1.44 -20.21 27.97
N ASP A 25 2.06 -19.19 27.38
CA ASP A 25 2.13 -17.82 27.88
C ASP A 25 2.32 -16.82 26.74
N CYS A 26 2.18 -15.53 27.07
CA CYS A 26 2.45 -14.42 26.16
C CYS A 26 3.81 -13.77 26.43
N PRO A 27 4.54 -13.33 25.38
CA PRO A 27 5.80 -12.64 25.56
C PRO A 27 5.64 -11.31 26.31
N THR A 28 6.73 -10.87 26.95
CA THR A 28 6.78 -9.61 27.70
C THR A 28 6.29 -8.43 26.86
N GLY A 29 5.49 -7.56 27.48
CA GLY A 29 4.90 -6.40 26.81
C GLY A 29 3.56 -6.68 26.12
N THR A 30 3.06 -7.93 26.19
CA THR A 30 1.71 -8.31 25.74
C THR A 30 0.93 -8.99 26.87
N SER A 31 -0.39 -9.04 26.74
CA SER A 31 -1.29 -9.64 27.73
C SER A 31 -1.94 -10.92 27.18
N ASP A 32 -1.98 -11.98 27.98
CA ASP A 32 -2.73 -13.19 27.65
C ASP A 32 -4.24 -12.93 27.75
N VAL A 33 -4.94 -13.13 26.64
CA VAL A 33 -6.41 -12.98 26.54
C VAL A 33 -7.11 -14.29 26.15
N GLY A 34 -6.44 -15.42 26.36
CA GLY A 34 -6.97 -16.76 26.12
C GLY A 34 -6.42 -17.37 24.83
N THR A 35 -7.27 -18.12 24.13
CA THR A 35 -6.89 -18.89 22.94
C THR A 35 -7.84 -18.63 21.79
N ILE A 36 -7.31 -18.59 20.58
CA ILE A 36 -8.04 -18.45 19.32
C ILE A 36 -7.56 -19.50 18.33
N GLY A 37 -8.46 -20.41 17.93
CA GLY A 37 -8.09 -21.57 17.12
C GLY A 37 -6.94 -22.36 17.76
N ALA A 38 -5.82 -22.49 17.05
CA ALA A 38 -4.61 -23.18 17.50
C ALA A 38 -3.60 -22.29 18.24
N TYR A 39 -3.95 -21.03 18.56
CA TYR A 39 -3.01 -20.03 19.05
C TYR A 39 -3.36 -19.51 20.43
N ARG A 40 -2.32 -19.20 21.22
CA ARG A 40 -2.38 -18.31 22.36
C ARG A 40 -2.55 -16.89 21.84
N SER A 41 -3.59 -16.20 22.28
CA SER A 41 -3.82 -14.81 21.92
C SER A 41 -3.09 -13.87 22.87
N CYS A 42 -2.19 -13.06 22.31
CA CYS A 42 -1.36 -12.11 23.04
C CYS A 42 -1.68 -10.68 22.61
N ARG A 43 -2.49 -10.00 23.42
CA ARG A 43 -2.93 -8.63 23.16
C ARG A 43 -1.78 -7.64 23.22
N ILE A 44 -1.63 -6.89 22.13
CA ILE A 44 -0.75 -5.73 22.03
C ILE A 44 -1.37 -4.57 22.83
N PRO A 45 -0.60 -3.82 23.63
CA PRO A 45 -1.13 -2.65 24.34
C PRO A 45 -1.65 -1.59 23.35
N SER A 46 -2.72 -0.89 23.73
CA SER A 46 -3.30 0.19 22.90
C SER A 46 -2.35 1.37 22.68
N LEU A 47 -1.33 1.52 23.53
CA LEU A 47 -0.22 2.46 23.37
C LEU A 47 1.11 1.75 23.65
N ILE A 48 2.00 1.79 22.67
CA ILE A 48 3.40 1.40 22.80
C ILE A 48 4.20 2.69 23.02
N SER A 49 4.72 2.90 24.23
CA SER A 49 5.41 4.15 24.63
C SER A 49 6.94 4.08 24.58
N GLY A 50 7.50 3.02 23.99
CA GLY A 50 8.94 2.76 23.90
C GLY A 50 9.24 1.67 22.88
N ALA A 51 10.18 0.77 23.18
CA ALA A 51 10.43 -0.40 22.33
C ALA A 51 9.51 -1.57 22.73
N LEU A 52 8.83 -2.17 21.77
CA LEU A 52 8.13 -3.44 21.91
C LEU A 52 8.55 -4.38 20.78
N THR A 53 8.95 -5.60 21.12
CA THR A 53 9.23 -6.66 20.15
C THR A 53 8.14 -7.72 20.23
N LEU A 54 7.57 -8.08 19.08
CA LEU A 54 6.69 -9.24 18.92
C LEU A 54 7.54 -10.40 18.36
N PRO A 55 8.01 -11.34 19.20
CA PRO A 55 8.85 -12.43 18.74
C PRO A 55 8.08 -13.53 18.01
N ARG A 56 8.73 -14.22 17.07
CA ARG A 56 8.17 -15.42 16.45
C ARG A 56 8.14 -16.56 17.47
N ARG A 57 6.94 -16.92 17.93
CA ARG A 57 6.71 -18.06 18.84
C ARG A 57 5.69 -19.05 18.26
N ALA A 58 6.03 -20.33 18.23
CA ALA A 58 5.09 -21.38 17.84
C ALA A 58 3.84 -21.34 18.73
N GLY A 59 2.65 -21.44 18.13
CA GLY A 59 1.39 -21.39 18.87
C GLY A 59 1.02 -20.02 19.45
N THR A 60 1.63 -18.91 19.00
CA THR A 60 1.30 -17.54 19.42
C THR A 60 0.75 -16.73 18.25
N ALA A 61 -0.30 -15.96 18.50
CA ALA A 61 -0.81 -14.92 17.62
C ALA A 61 -1.00 -13.61 18.42
N TYR A 62 -0.70 -12.47 17.82
CA TYR A 62 -0.77 -11.18 18.47
C TYR A 62 -2.06 -10.45 18.13
N GLU A 63 -2.78 -9.98 19.14
CA GLU A 63 -4.10 -9.36 18.96
C GLU A 63 -3.99 -7.82 18.94
N ILE A 64 -4.53 -7.22 17.89
CA ILE A 64 -4.94 -5.81 17.83
C ILE A 64 -6.38 -5.73 18.34
N ASN A 65 -6.63 -4.86 19.31
CA ASN A 65 -7.97 -4.67 19.90
C ASN A 65 -8.22 -3.17 20.06
N GLY A 66 -9.08 -2.63 19.21
CA GLY A 66 -9.27 -1.21 18.95
C GLY A 66 -8.05 -0.59 18.25
N ARG A 67 -7.87 0.71 18.45
CA ARG A 67 -6.71 1.46 17.97
C ARG A 67 -5.44 1.11 18.76
N VAL A 68 -4.42 0.58 18.08
CA VAL A 68 -3.06 0.40 18.62
C VAL A 68 -2.15 1.52 18.12
N ASN A 69 -1.60 2.31 19.04
CA ASN A 69 -0.68 3.41 18.75
C ASN A 69 0.76 3.01 18.98
N VAL A 70 1.61 3.11 17.95
CA VAL A 70 3.07 3.08 18.10
C VAL A 70 3.54 4.52 18.38
N GLY A 71 3.78 4.79 19.66
CA GLY A 71 4.18 6.09 20.20
C GLY A 71 3.06 7.11 20.19
N VAL A 72 3.39 8.32 20.66
CA VAL A 72 2.52 9.49 20.69
C VAL A 72 3.07 10.51 19.70
N ASP A 73 2.19 11.08 18.89
CA ASP A 73 2.52 12.02 17.82
C ASP A 73 3.52 13.11 18.26
N LEU A 74 4.67 13.18 17.58
CA LEU A 74 5.70 14.20 17.79
C LEU A 74 5.51 15.45 16.90
N GLY A 75 4.44 15.52 16.11
CA GLY A 75 4.14 16.65 15.24
C GLY A 75 5.06 16.74 14.02
N GLY A 76 4.72 17.63 13.08
CA GLY A 76 5.53 17.89 11.88
C GLY A 76 6.97 18.32 12.17
N ALA A 77 7.20 18.99 13.32
CA ALA A 77 8.53 19.40 13.79
C ALA A 77 9.31 18.28 14.51
N GLY A 78 8.64 17.21 14.95
CA GLY A 78 9.26 16.15 15.76
C GLY A 78 9.45 16.49 17.24
N THR A 79 8.84 17.56 17.75
CA THR A 79 9.01 18.05 19.13
C THR A 79 7.69 18.47 19.78
N ALA A 80 6.55 17.92 19.36
CA ALA A 80 5.25 18.26 19.92
C ALA A 80 5.20 17.99 21.45
N PRO A 81 4.66 18.92 22.26
CA PRO A 81 4.48 18.70 23.69
C PRO A 81 3.64 17.44 23.98
N GLY A 82 4.16 16.57 24.84
CA GLY A 82 3.50 15.30 25.17
C GLY A 82 3.70 14.18 24.13
N GLY A 83 4.36 14.47 23.01
CA GLY A 83 4.78 13.46 22.03
C GLY A 83 5.87 12.54 22.57
N ALA A 84 5.88 11.29 22.11
CA ALA A 84 6.83 10.27 22.54
C ALA A 84 7.07 9.25 21.43
N SER A 85 8.31 9.17 20.95
CA SER A 85 8.70 8.18 19.94
C SER A 85 8.67 6.76 20.50
N ALA A 86 8.22 5.81 19.70
CA ALA A 86 8.27 4.39 20.00
C ALA A 86 8.80 3.59 18.81
N THR A 87 9.15 2.32 19.05
CA THR A 87 9.49 1.36 17.99
C THR A 87 8.78 0.05 18.24
N LEU A 88 7.99 -0.38 17.26
CA LEU A 88 7.40 -1.71 17.21
C LEU A 88 8.24 -2.59 16.29
N THR A 89 8.90 -3.60 16.84
CA THR A 89 9.64 -4.61 16.07
C THR A 89 8.79 -5.87 15.96
N ILE A 90 8.64 -6.41 14.76
CA ILE A 90 7.89 -7.63 14.48
C ILE A 90 8.82 -8.59 13.77
N GLU A 91 9.11 -9.73 14.41
CA GLU A 91 10.01 -10.73 13.85
C GLU A 91 9.41 -11.45 12.62
N PRO A 92 10.24 -12.01 11.73
CA PRO A 92 9.76 -12.78 10.58
C PRO A 92 8.78 -13.89 10.97
N GLY A 93 7.72 -14.07 10.16
CA GLY A 93 6.72 -15.13 10.34
C GLY A 93 5.72 -14.89 11.46
N VAL A 94 5.73 -13.72 12.12
CA VAL A 94 4.76 -13.38 13.15
C VAL A 94 3.36 -13.24 12.54
N LEU A 95 2.37 -13.76 13.28
CA LEU A 95 0.95 -13.60 12.98
C LEU A 95 0.34 -12.56 13.90
N VAL A 96 -0.22 -11.50 13.32
CA VAL A 96 -0.97 -10.44 13.99
C VAL A 96 -2.42 -10.50 13.48
N TYR A 97 -3.39 -10.40 14.38
CA TYR A 97 -4.81 -10.44 14.03
C TYR A 97 -5.62 -9.36 14.75
N ALA A 98 -6.68 -8.87 14.13
CA ALA A 98 -7.66 -7.95 14.70
C ALA A 98 -8.83 -8.66 15.41
N ASN A 99 -9.24 -8.17 16.58
CA ASN A 99 -10.39 -8.64 17.36
C ASN A 99 -11.72 -8.07 16.86
N THR A 100 -12.33 -8.76 15.90
CA THR A 100 -13.62 -8.36 15.31
C THR A 100 -14.85 -8.46 16.21
N THR A 101 -14.71 -8.90 17.47
CA THR A 101 -15.84 -9.05 18.41
C THR A 101 -16.11 -7.80 19.24
N ASN A 102 -15.23 -6.80 19.15
CA ASN A 102 -15.36 -5.54 19.86
C ASN A 102 -16.13 -4.51 19.01
N ALA A 103 -16.59 -3.43 19.63
CA ALA A 103 -17.37 -2.39 18.95
C ALA A 103 -16.50 -1.27 18.33
N ASP A 104 -15.21 -1.26 18.62
CA ASP A 104 -14.25 -0.28 18.13
C ASP A 104 -13.69 -0.72 16.77
N ASN A 105 -13.18 0.23 15.99
CA ASN A 105 -12.42 -0.11 14.79
C ASN A 105 -11.02 -0.57 15.18
N ASP A 106 -10.63 -1.75 14.73
CA ASP A 106 -9.30 -2.32 14.96
C ASP A 106 -8.32 -1.86 13.90
N PHE A 107 -7.27 -1.14 14.28
CA PHE A 107 -6.20 -0.75 13.36
C PHE A 107 -4.90 -0.46 14.11
N LEU A 108 -3.78 -0.54 13.39
CA LEU A 108 -2.47 -0.20 13.92
C LEU A 108 -1.94 1.07 13.26
N ILE A 109 -1.55 2.05 14.06
CA ILE A 109 -0.98 3.30 13.59
C ILE A 109 0.44 3.53 14.12
N VAL A 110 1.35 3.83 13.20
CA VAL A 110 2.67 4.37 13.50
C VAL A 110 2.59 5.89 13.48
N ASN A 111 2.56 6.52 14.65
CA ASN A 111 2.44 7.98 14.77
C ASN A 111 3.75 8.68 14.36
N ARG A 112 3.66 9.96 13.98
CA ARG A 112 4.82 10.74 13.53
C ARG A 112 5.96 10.72 14.56
N GLY A 113 7.16 10.42 14.07
CA GLY A 113 8.37 10.28 14.88
C GLY A 113 8.58 8.90 15.51
N SER A 114 7.61 7.98 15.39
CA SER A 114 7.75 6.56 15.75
C SER A 114 8.09 5.70 14.54
N ARG A 115 8.44 4.44 14.81
CA ARG A 115 8.89 3.49 13.78
C ARG A 115 8.25 2.12 13.94
N ILE A 116 8.03 1.43 12.81
CA ILE A 116 7.82 -0.01 12.76
C ILE A 116 9.01 -0.68 12.08
N ALA A 117 9.46 -1.81 12.62
CA ALA A 117 10.45 -2.69 12.02
C ALA A 117 9.77 -4.06 11.82
N ALA A 118 8.97 -4.14 10.75
CA ALA A 118 8.30 -5.37 10.31
C ALA A 118 9.07 -5.92 9.11
N GLU A 119 10.07 -6.76 9.39
CA GLU A 119 10.98 -7.30 8.39
C GLU A 119 10.79 -8.80 8.28
N GLY A 120 9.75 -9.23 7.55
CA GLY A 120 9.57 -10.62 7.18
C GLY A 120 10.66 -11.13 6.26
N THR A 121 10.51 -12.36 5.79
CA THR A 121 11.36 -12.94 4.75
C THR A 121 10.52 -13.63 3.69
N GLU A 122 11.12 -13.96 2.54
CA GLU A 122 10.47 -14.71 1.47
C GLU A 122 9.75 -15.99 1.98
N THR A 123 10.36 -16.69 2.93
CA THR A 123 9.83 -17.95 3.48
C THR A 123 9.08 -17.79 4.80
N ALA A 124 9.12 -16.60 5.42
CA ALA A 124 8.45 -16.30 6.68
C ALA A 124 7.91 -14.86 6.63
N PRO A 125 6.88 -14.59 5.81
CA PRO A 125 6.25 -13.28 5.76
C PRO A 125 5.53 -13.00 7.08
N ILE A 126 5.46 -11.72 7.45
CA ILE A 126 4.58 -11.28 8.55
C ILE A 126 3.15 -11.22 8.01
N ILE A 127 2.19 -11.75 8.75
CA ILE A 127 0.78 -11.76 8.35
C ILE A 127 -0.02 -10.93 9.34
N PHE A 128 -0.63 -9.86 8.84
CA PHE A 128 -1.67 -9.08 9.51
C PHE A 128 -3.03 -9.50 8.93
N THR A 129 -3.96 -9.93 9.78
CA THR A 129 -5.24 -10.48 9.35
C THR A 129 -6.33 -10.24 10.40
N ALA A 130 -7.47 -10.93 10.30
CA ALA A 130 -8.56 -10.88 11.27
C ALA A 130 -8.76 -12.23 11.98
N GLU A 131 -9.45 -12.22 13.11
CA GLU A 131 -9.81 -13.40 13.91
C GLU A 131 -10.44 -14.54 13.07
N GLN A 132 -11.27 -14.20 12.09
CA GLN A 132 -11.92 -15.15 11.20
C GLN A 132 -10.90 -15.97 10.39
N ASN A 133 -9.75 -15.39 10.02
CA ASN A 133 -8.73 -16.12 9.28
C ASN A 133 -8.07 -17.19 10.16
N LEU A 134 -7.92 -16.93 11.46
CA LEU A 134 -7.35 -17.87 12.44
C LEU A 134 -8.29 -19.03 12.76
N THR A 135 -9.60 -18.82 12.63
CA THR A 135 -10.64 -19.83 12.88
C THR A 135 -11.11 -20.56 11.62
N GLY A 136 -10.57 -20.21 10.45
CA GLY A 136 -10.96 -20.79 9.17
C GLY A 136 -12.32 -20.32 8.66
N ALA A 137 -12.81 -19.18 9.17
CA ALA A 137 -14.10 -18.58 8.84
C ALA A 137 -14.01 -17.49 7.74
N VAL A 138 -12.95 -17.51 6.93
CA VAL A 138 -12.78 -16.62 5.76
C VAL A 138 -12.95 -17.39 4.45
N THR A 139 -13.39 -16.67 3.43
CA THR A 139 -13.44 -17.10 2.04
C THR A 139 -12.69 -16.09 1.16
N ASP A 140 -12.54 -16.40 -0.13
CA ASP A 140 -11.98 -15.47 -1.12
C ASP A 140 -12.82 -14.21 -1.33
N ASP A 141 -14.04 -14.15 -0.79
CA ASP A 141 -14.92 -12.97 -0.85
C ASP A 141 -15.02 -12.23 0.49
N THR A 142 -14.33 -12.73 1.53
CA THR A 142 -14.26 -12.02 2.81
C THR A 142 -13.39 -10.78 2.67
N GLN A 143 -13.79 -9.69 3.32
CA GLN A 143 -13.11 -8.39 3.37
C GLN A 143 -13.72 -7.59 4.55
N GLY A 144 -13.18 -6.42 4.86
CA GLY A 144 -13.87 -5.46 5.73
C GLY A 144 -13.88 -5.84 7.21
N LEU A 145 -12.90 -6.65 7.65
CA LEU A 145 -12.89 -7.20 9.00
C LEU A 145 -12.13 -6.31 10.00
N TRP A 146 -11.30 -5.38 9.52
CA TRP A 146 -10.51 -4.46 10.35
C TRP A 146 -9.93 -3.31 9.52
N GLY A 147 -9.46 -2.26 10.16
CA GLY A 147 -9.04 -1.01 9.52
C GLY A 147 -7.59 -0.93 9.02
N GLY A 148 -6.88 -2.06 8.96
CA GLY A 148 -5.55 -2.12 8.34
C GLY A 148 -4.41 -1.44 9.11
N ILE A 149 -3.38 -1.05 8.36
CA ILE A 149 -2.12 -0.50 8.87
C ILE A 149 -1.93 0.93 8.37
N ILE A 150 -1.59 1.83 9.29
CA ILE A 150 -1.41 3.26 9.01
C ILE A 150 0.01 3.68 9.40
N MET A 151 0.69 4.39 8.51
CA MET A 151 1.93 5.08 8.81
C MET A 151 1.76 6.58 8.62
N ALA A 152 1.84 7.32 9.73
CA ALA A 152 1.83 8.78 9.72
C ALA A 152 3.27 9.30 9.82
N GLY A 153 3.74 9.95 8.76
CA GLY A 153 5.07 10.54 8.67
C GLY A 153 5.05 12.08 8.71
N ARG A 154 6.25 12.65 8.64
CA ARG A 154 6.51 14.10 8.71
C ARG A 154 6.97 14.70 7.37
N ALA A 155 6.80 13.98 6.27
CA ALA A 155 7.15 14.46 4.95
C ALA A 155 6.08 15.42 4.40
N PRO A 156 6.45 16.28 3.42
CA PRO A 156 5.55 17.27 2.84
C PRO A 156 4.28 16.69 2.23
N ILE A 157 3.17 17.37 2.49
CA ILE A 157 1.86 17.18 1.87
C ILE A 157 1.39 18.53 1.32
N SER A 158 0.50 18.53 0.33
CA SER A 158 -0.04 19.77 -0.26
C SER A 158 -1.25 20.32 0.49
N ASN A 159 -2.14 19.44 0.95
CA ASN A 159 -3.43 19.82 1.53
C ASN A 159 -3.34 19.81 3.06
N CYS A 160 -3.50 20.99 3.68
CA CYS A 160 -3.37 21.17 5.13
C CYS A 160 -4.74 21.39 5.78
N ASN A 161 -4.95 20.91 7.00
CA ASN A 161 -6.15 21.13 7.82
C ASN A 161 -6.26 22.55 8.41
N ALA A 162 -5.29 23.42 8.11
CA ALA A 162 -5.23 24.81 8.52
C ALA A 162 -4.71 25.68 7.38
N THR A 163 -4.95 26.99 7.43
CA THR A 163 -4.45 27.94 6.43
C THR A 163 -2.96 28.22 6.64
N VAL A 164 -2.12 27.31 6.18
CA VAL A 164 -0.65 27.39 6.17
C VAL A 164 -0.12 27.00 4.79
N THR A 165 1.14 27.34 4.51
CA THR A 165 1.78 26.93 3.25
C THR A 165 1.96 25.42 3.22
N GLY A 166 1.55 24.79 2.12
CA GLY A 166 1.79 23.36 1.90
C GLY A 166 3.28 23.01 1.93
N GLY A 167 3.59 21.79 2.38
CA GLY A 167 4.96 21.35 2.67
C GLY A 167 5.68 22.06 3.81
N SER A 168 5.05 23.00 4.51
CA SER A 168 5.62 23.61 5.71
C SER A 168 5.51 22.70 6.94
N VAL A 169 6.26 23.02 8.00
CA VAL A 169 6.27 22.24 9.27
C VAL A 169 4.87 22.15 9.89
N GLY A 170 4.04 23.18 9.72
CA GLY A 170 2.67 23.23 10.23
C GLY A 170 1.63 22.69 9.26
N CYS A 171 2.00 22.27 8.05
CA CYS A 171 1.07 21.63 7.13
C CYS A 171 0.88 20.17 7.54
N GLU A 172 -0.28 19.88 8.09
CA GLU A 172 -0.68 18.55 8.51
C GLU A 172 -2.16 18.32 8.16
N ASN A 173 -2.58 17.06 8.14
CA ASN A 173 -3.97 16.69 7.95
C ASN A 173 -4.31 15.45 8.80
N VAL A 174 -5.60 15.15 8.93
CA VAL A 174 -6.09 13.98 9.67
C VAL A 174 -6.11 12.79 8.71
N VAL A 175 -5.51 11.66 9.12
CA VAL A 175 -5.65 10.40 8.39
C VAL A 175 -7.11 9.97 8.45
N GLU A 176 -7.67 9.68 7.29
CA GLU A 176 -9.03 9.20 7.14
C GLU A 176 -9.34 7.98 8.03
N GLY A 177 -10.58 7.87 8.48
CA GLY A 177 -11.07 6.80 9.35
C GLY A 177 -10.55 6.80 10.79
N THR A 178 -9.47 7.55 11.10
CA THR A 178 -8.85 7.57 12.43
C THR A 178 -9.45 8.57 13.41
N GLY A 179 -10.19 9.56 12.90
CA GLY A 179 -10.77 10.69 13.62
C GLY A 179 -9.78 11.74 14.12
N THR A 180 -8.56 11.37 14.53
CA THR A 180 -7.62 12.30 15.20
C THR A 180 -6.15 12.09 14.87
N ALA A 181 -5.77 11.06 14.10
CA ALA A 181 -4.36 10.84 13.82
C ALA A 181 -3.86 11.84 12.77
N LEU A 182 -2.80 12.57 13.09
CA LEU A 182 -2.24 13.60 12.21
C LEU A 182 -1.03 13.07 11.43
N TYR A 183 -0.91 13.49 10.17
CA TYR A 183 0.24 13.26 9.30
C TYR A 183 0.68 14.56 8.63
N GLY A 184 1.89 14.58 8.06
CA GLY A 184 2.44 15.75 7.36
C GLY A 184 3.49 16.52 8.19
N GLY A 185 4.25 17.35 7.50
CA GLY A 185 5.34 18.16 8.02
C GLY A 185 6.27 18.63 6.90
N ALA A 186 7.51 19.01 7.23
CA ALA A 186 8.50 19.52 6.27
C ALA A 186 9.76 18.66 6.15
N THR A 187 9.70 17.37 6.47
CA THR A 187 10.88 16.47 6.50
C THR A 187 10.78 15.41 5.39
N PRO A 188 11.20 15.69 4.14
CA PRO A 188 11.17 14.74 3.03
C PRO A 188 11.82 13.38 3.33
N THR A 189 12.88 13.39 4.13
CA THR A 189 13.69 12.21 4.49
C THR A 189 13.24 11.56 5.80
N ASP A 190 12.04 11.86 6.29
CA ASP A 190 11.48 11.19 7.47
C ASP A 190 11.39 9.67 7.24
N SER A 191 11.35 8.91 8.32
CA SER A 191 11.35 7.46 8.26
C SER A 191 10.45 6.87 9.32
N SER A 192 9.36 6.25 8.87
CA SER A 192 8.44 5.45 9.68
C SER A 192 8.95 4.01 9.89
N GLY A 193 10.15 3.69 9.36
CA GLY A 193 10.83 2.42 9.56
C GLY A 193 10.87 1.52 8.32
N VAL A 194 10.75 0.21 8.53
CA VAL A 194 10.81 -0.82 7.48
C VAL A 194 9.57 -1.69 7.55
N PHE A 195 8.93 -1.89 6.40
CA PHE A 195 7.79 -2.77 6.22
C PHE A 195 8.05 -3.65 5.00
N ARG A 196 8.49 -4.88 5.26
CA ARG A 196 8.98 -5.79 4.23
C ARG A 196 8.49 -7.22 4.42
N TYR A 197 8.18 -7.89 3.31
CA TYR A 197 7.64 -9.26 3.28
C TYR A 197 6.46 -9.39 4.23
N ALA A 198 5.44 -8.56 4.00
CA ALA A 198 4.26 -8.46 4.84
C ALA A 198 2.99 -8.67 4.02
N GLN A 199 2.02 -9.35 4.61
CA GLN A 199 0.68 -9.52 4.06
C GLN A 199 -0.33 -8.82 4.97
N ILE A 200 -1.18 -7.98 4.40
CA ILE A 200 -2.33 -7.36 5.04
C ILE A 200 -3.56 -7.99 4.40
N ARG A 201 -4.34 -8.75 5.17
CA ARG A 201 -5.48 -9.50 4.66
C ARG A 201 -6.78 -9.01 5.28
N TYR A 202 -7.83 -8.93 4.46
CA TYR A 202 -9.22 -8.72 4.88
C TYR A 202 -9.45 -7.39 5.62
N SER A 203 -8.65 -6.37 5.30
CA SER A 203 -8.76 -5.02 5.84
C SER A 203 -9.94 -4.25 5.22
N GLY A 204 -10.00 -2.95 5.47
CA GLY A 204 -11.09 -2.08 5.02
C GLY A 204 -12.12 -1.86 6.12
N THR A 205 -12.57 -0.62 6.36
CA THR A 205 -13.78 -0.35 7.17
C THR A 205 -14.36 1.01 6.81
N VAL A 206 -15.63 1.04 6.43
CA VAL A 206 -16.35 2.30 6.21
C VAL A 206 -16.77 2.91 7.55
N ILE A 207 -16.22 4.07 7.92
CA ILE A 207 -16.60 4.75 9.18
C ILE A 207 -17.81 5.66 8.95
N SER A 208 -17.76 6.42 7.86
CA SER A 208 -18.86 7.22 7.31
C SER A 208 -18.56 7.46 5.83
N PRO A 209 -19.51 7.96 5.01
CA PRO A 209 -19.22 8.20 3.58
C PRO A 209 -17.99 9.10 3.37
N ASN A 210 -17.04 8.67 2.54
CA ASN A 210 -15.76 9.35 2.27
C ASN A 210 -14.92 9.56 3.54
N ASN A 211 -14.98 8.58 4.43
CA ASN A 211 -14.19 8.49 5.65
C ASN A 211 -14.01 7.01 6.01
N GLU A 212 -13.05 6.38 5.35
CA GLU A 212 -12.80 4.95 5.42
C GLU A 212 -11.38 4.61 5.91
N LEU A 213 -11.20 3.36 6.36
CA LEU A 213 -9.92 2.78 6.75
C LEU A 213 -9.50 1.75 5.71
N GLN A 214 -8.26 1.79 5.26
CA GLN A 214 -7.79 1.03 4.08
C GLN A 214 -6.97 -0.21 4.43
N GLY A 215 -6.31 -0.79 3.43
CA GLY A 215 -5.29 -1.83 3.64
C GLY A 215 -4.00 -1.29 4.24
N LEU A 216 -3.23 -0.57 3.43
CA LEU A 216 -2.04 0.17 3.87
C LEU A 216 -2.19 1.65 3.56
N THR A 217 -2.32 2.46 4.60
CA THR A 217 -2.42 3.92 4.47
C THR A 217 -1.08 4.58 4.80
N LEU A 218 -0.57 5.40 3.88
CA LEU A 218 0.72 6.09 4.00
C LEU A 218 0.50 7.61 3.97
N GLY A 219 0.31 8.22 5.15
CA GLY A 219 0.15 9.67 5.28
C GLY A 219 1.48 10.37 5.49
N GLY A 220 1.92 11.22 4.57
CA GLY A 220 3.11 12.06 4.72
C GLY A 220 4.38 11.25 5.00
N VAL A 221 4.47 10.02 4.50
CA VAL A 221 5.60 9.11 4.79
C VAL A 221 6.83 9.55 4.01
N GLY A 222 7.98 9.67 4.69
CA GLY A 222 9.22 10.14 4.07
C GLY A 222 10.02 9.07 3.33
N SER A 223 10.97 9.52 2.51
CA SER A 223 11.83 8.69 1.65
C SER A 223 12.83 7.81 2.42
N GLY A 224 12.99 8.05 3.73
CA GLY A 224 13.77 7.18 4.60
C GLY A 224 13.00 5.92 5.05
N THR A 225 11.72 5.80 4.71
CA THR A 225 10.90 4.60 4.97
C THR A 225 11.11 3.57 3.87
N GLN A 226 11.24 2.30 4.24
CA GLN A 226 11.38 1.20 3.28
C GLN A 226 10.09 0.38 3.21
N ILE A 227 9.42 0.40 2.05
CA ILE A 227 8.26 -0.43 1.73
C ILE A 227 8.63 -1.36 0.57
N ASP A 228 8.68 -2.67 0.84
CA ASP A 228 9.31 -3.63 -0.07
C ASP A 228 8.69 -5.03 0.10
N HIS A 229 8.13 -5.66 -0.93
CA HIS A 229 7.42 -6.95 -0.81
C HIS A 229 6.21 -6.87 0.14
N VAL A 230 5.19 -6.12 -0.28
CA VAL A 230 3.94 -5.96 0.49
C VAL A 230 2.77 -6.48 -0.31
N GLN A 231 1.96 -7.32 0.33
CA GLN A 231 0.71 -7.81 -0.24
C GLN A 231 -0.44 -7.22 0.54
N VAL A 232 -1.41 -6.64 -0.17
CA VAL A 232 -2.73 -6.34 0.38
C VAL A 232 -3.74 -7.24 -0.31
N HIS A 233 -4.53 -7.95 0.47
CA HIS A 233 -5.52 -8.90 -0.02
C HIS A 233 -6.89 -8.59 0.56
N ASN A 234 -7.87 -8.38 -0.33
CA ASN A 234 -9.27 -8.14 -0.01
C ASN A 234 -9.48 -7.03 1.03
N SER A 235 -8.95 -5.85 0.74
CA SER A 235 -9.40 -4.64 1.42
C SER A 235 -10.83 -4.35 0.98
N SER A 236 -11.74 -4.00 1.90
CA SER A 236 -13.11 -3.57 1.53
C SER A 236 -13.17 -2.14 1.00
N ASP A 237 -12.01 -1.54 0.83
CA ASP A 237 -11.76 -0.20 0.35
C ASP A 237 -10.44 -0.28 -0.43
N ASP A 238 -9.59 0.74 -0.38
CA ASP A 238 -8.31 0.77 -1.05
C ASP A 238 -7.34 -0.32 -0.59
N GLY A 239 -6.59 -0.84 -1.55
CA GLY A 239 -5.46 -1.71 -1.29
C GLY A 239 -4.35 -0.94 -0.58
N ILE A 240 -3.79 0.06 -1.26
CA ILE A 240 -2.79 0.97 -0.72
C ILE A 240 -3.19 2.39 -1.07
N GLU A 241 -3.26 3.26 -0.08
CA GLU A 241 -3.58 4.67 -0.26
C GLU A 241 -2.45 5.55 0.28
N VAL A 242 -2.01 6.52 -0.52
CA VAL A 242 -0.87 7.38 -0.22
C VAL A 242 -1.29 8.83 -0.17
N PHE A 243 -1.39 9.38 1.04
CA PHE A 243 -1.65 10.80 1.25
C PHE A 243 -0.33 11.59 1.33
N GLY A 244 0.16 12.05 0.19
CA GLY A 244 1.34 12.89 0.10
C GLY A 244 2.65 12.19 0.49
N GLY A 245 3.67 12.94 0.87
CA GLY A 245 4.95 12.40 1.29
C GLY A 245 5.90 12.04 0.14
N ARG A 246 6.95 11.28 0.47
CA ARG A 246 8.12 10.97 -0.39
C ARG A 246 8.51 9.49 -0.36
N VAL A 247 7.62 8.63 0.13
CA VAL A 247 7.89 7.20 0.26
C VAL A 247 8.07 6.56 -1.11
N ASN A 248 9.05 5.66 -1.20
CA ASN A 248 9.26 4.85 -2.38
C ASN A 248 8.89 3.41 -2.06
N MET A 249 8.25 2.73 -3.00
CA MET A 249 7.70 1.39 -2.80
C MET A 249 8.09 0.47 -3.95
N ARG A 250 8.41 -0.79 -3.65
CA ARG A 250 8.62 -1.79 -4.70
C ARG A 250 8.17 -3.18 -4.30
N TYR A 251 7.87 -4.00 -5.32
CA TYR A 251 7.39 -5.36 -5.15
C TYR A 251 6.05 -5.39 -4.39
N LEU A 252 5.01 -4.88 -5.02
CA LEU A 252 3.67 -4.78 -4.46
C LEU A 252 2.74 -5.80 -5.11
N ALA A 253 1.94 -6.48 -4.30
CA ALA A 253 0.90 -7.40 -4.75
C ALA A 253 -0.45 -6.98 -4.14
N ILE A 254 -1.34 -6.44 -4.96
CA ILE A 254 -2.64 -5.95 -4.51
C ILE A 254 -3.71 -6.81 -5.14
N THR A 255 -4.50 -7.50 -4.33
CA THR A 255 -5.46 -8.48 -4.81
C THR A 255 -6.81 -8.27 -4.16
N GLY A 256 -7.85 -8.08 -4.97
CA GLY A 256 -9.22 -8.03 -4.50
C GLY A 256 -9.59 -6.80 -3.65
N ALA A 257 -8.85 -5.68 -3.74
CA ALA A 257 -9.35 -4.41 -3.25
C ALA A 257 -10.75 -4.14 -3.83
N ASP A 258 -11.67 -3.69 -2.98
CA ASP A 258 -13.04 -3.43 -3.40
C ASP A 258 -13.16 -2.08 -4.10
N ASP A 259 -12.41 -1.08 -3.59
CA ASP A 259 -12.24 0.22 -4.22
C ASP A 259 -10.93 0.27 -5.04
N ASP A 260 -10.06 1.26 -4.84
CA ASP A 260 -8.85 1.37 -5.62
C ASP A 260 -7.80 0.34 -5.23
N SER A 261 -7.11 -0.22 -6.23
CA SER A 261 -5.95 -1.04 -5.89
C SER A 261 -4.83 -0.17 -5.31
N LEU A 262 -4.56 0.97 -5.95
CA LEU A 262 -3.54 1.92 -5.51
C LEU A 262 -4.08 3.34 -5.70
N ASP A 263 -4.21 4.10 -4.62
CA ASP A 263 -4.54 5.52 -4.67
C ASP A 263 -3.34 6.36 -4.20
N THR A 264 -3.12 7.48 -4.87
CA THR A 264 -2.16 8.50 -4.48
C THR A 264 -2.80 9.87 -4.54
N ASP A 265 -2.48 10.66 -3.52
CA ASP A 265 -3.25 11.85 -3.23
C ASP A 265 -2.37 12.94 -2.59
N VAL A 266 -2.91 14.15 -2.51
CA VAL A 266 -2.39 15.29 -1.71
C VAL A 266 -0.86 15.54 -1.79
N GLY A 267 -0.31 15.54 -3.00
CA GLY A 267 1.04 16.05 -3.27
C GLY A 267 2.12 14.98 -3.14
N TYR A 268 1.76 13.72 -3.39
CA TYR A 268 2.71 12.61 -3.38
C TYR A 268 3.81 12.80 -4.43
N GLN A 269 5.06 12.63 -4.02
CA GLN A 269 6.22 12.65 -4.94
C GLN A 269 7.15 11.49 -4.60
N GLY A 270 6.99 10.36 -5.29
CA GLY A 270 7.81 9.18 -5.05
C GLY A 270 7.90 8.22 -6.24
N PHE A 271 8.56 7.09 -5.99
CA PHE A 271 8.82 6.05 -6.98
C PHE A 271 8.11 4.74 -6.58
N ILE A 272 7.40 4.13 -7.52
CA ILE A 272 6.74 2.83 -7.36
C ILE A 272 7.24 1.87 -8.45
N GLN A 273 7.76 0.69 -8.10
CA GLN A 273 8.21 -0.29 -9.10
C GLN A 273 7.83 -1.73 -8.79
N PHE A 274 7.45 -2.51 -9.80
CA PHE A 274 7.00 -3.91 -9.67
C PHE A 274 5.68 -4.01 -8.91
N VAL A 275 4.57 -3.80 -9.62
CA VAL A 275 3.21 -3.81 -9.04
C VAL A 275 2.32 -4.81 -9.77
N ILE A 276 1.90 -5.87 -9.09
CA ILE A 276 0.81 -6.73 -9.56
C ILE A 276 -0.44 -6.23 -8.85
N ALA A 277 -1.43 -5.75 -9.60
CA ALA A 277 -2.73 -5.42 -9.05
C ALA A 277 -3.83 -6.17 -9.82
N ALA A 278 -4.70 -6.89 -9.11
CA ALA A 278 -5.81 -7.64 -9.67
C ALA A 278 -7.06 -7.44 -8.83
N GLN A 279 -8.09 -6.81 -9.41
CA GLN A 279 -9.36 -6.59 -8.73
C GLN A 279 -10.14 -7.90 -8.54
N LYS A 280 -11.16 -7.84 -7.66
CA LYS A 280 -12.06 -8.99 -7.49
C LYS A 280 -12.97 -9.19 -8.72
N PRO A 281 -13.14 -10.43 -9.22
CA PRO A 281 -14.21 -10.75 -10.16
C PRO A 281 -15.55 -10.15 -9.72
N ASN A 282 -16.25 -9.53 -10.65
CA ASN A 282 -17.60 -8.99 -10.45
C ASN A 282 -17.71 -7.95 -9.32
N SER A 283 -16.70 -7.11 -9.07
CA SER A 283 -16.89 -5.93 -8.20
C SER A 283 -18.08 -5.10 -8.71
N THR A 284 -18.93 -4.67 -7.78
CA THR A 284 -20.11 -3.83 -8.05
C THR A 284 -19.89 -2.39 -7.60
N GLN A 285 -18.73 -2.07 -7.03
CA GLN A 285 -18.36 -0.68 -6.75
C GLN A 285 -18.33 0.11 -8.06
N THR A 286 -18.71 1.38 -8.00
CA THR A 286 -18.87 2.24 -9.18
C THR A 286 -17.79 3.30 -9.30
N ASP A 287 -16.91 3.42 -8.31
CA ASP A 287 -15.80 4.37 -8.33
C ASP A 287 -14.43 3.72 -8.06
N ASN A 288 -14.26 2.47 -8.48
CA ASN A 288 -13.07 1.68 -8.16
C ASN A 288 -12.13 1.45 -9.36
N TYR A 289 -10.90 1.91 -9.27
CA TYR A 289 -9.87 1.85 -10.30
C TYR A 289 -8.73 0.89 -9.93
N MET A 290 -7.90 0.57 -10.93
CA MET A 290 -6.62 -0.09 -10.66
C MET A 290 -5.60 0.90 -10.09
N MET A 291 -5.74 2.16 -10.49
CA MET A 291 -5.02 3.26 -9.88
C MET A 291 -5.85 4.53 -9.95
N GLU A 292 -6.03 5.16 -8.79
CA GLU A 292 -6.51 6.51 -8.67
C GLU A 292 -5.38 7.48 -8.34
N ILE A 293 -5.51 8.68 -8.89
CA ILE A 293 -4.60 9.80 -8.68
C ILE A 293 -5.46 11.05 -8.55
N ASP A 294 -5.38 11.71 -7.41
CA ASP A 294 -6.06 12.98 -7.14
C ASP A 294 -5.17 13.96 -6.32
N SER A 295 -5.71 15.15 -6.07
CA SER A 295 -5.18 16.18 -5.18
C SER A 295 -6.27 16.71 -4.25
N ASN A 296 -7.36 15.96 -4.09
CA ASN A 296 -8.56 16.29 -3.32
C ASN A 296 -9.04 17.75 -3.52
N GLY A 297 -9.30 18.12 -4.78
CA GLY A 297 -9.84 19.44 -5.17
C GLY A 297 -8.91 20.63 -4.98
N SER A 298 -7.61 20.40 -4.78
CA SER A 298 -6.58 21.44 -4.62
C SER A 298 -5.48 21.34 -5.68
N GLU A 299 -5.85 21.51 -6.94
CA GLU A 299 -5.03 21.11 -8.10
C GLU A 299 -3.70 21.84 -8.23
N ASP A 300 -3.61 23.06 -7.69
CA ASP A 300 -2.40 23.88 -7.72
C ASP A 300 -1.73 24.03 -6.34
N ALA A 301 -2.16 23.23 -5.35
CA ALA A 301 -1.50 23.20 -4.05
C ALA A 301 -0.09 22.62 -4.15
N LEU A 302 0.85 23.26 -3.45
CA LEU A 302 2.25 22.85 -3.43
C LEU A 302 2.57 22.07 -2.15
N PRO A 303 3.45 21.06 -2.18
CA PRO A 303 4.12 20.52 -3.36
C PRO A 303 3.15 19.81 -4.30
N ARG A 304 3.27 20.05 -5.62
CA ARG A 304 2.38 19.43 -6.60
C ARG A 304 2.65 17.92 -6.67
N GLN A 305 1.59 17.14 -6.87
CA GLN A 305 1.71 15.69 -7.02
C GLN A 305 2.53 15.33 -8.26
N TRP A 306 3.60 14.55 -8.06
CA TRP A 306 4.46 14.07 -9.13
C TRP A 306 5.00 12.65 -8.88
N GLY A 307 4.17 11.66 -9.17
CA GLY A 307 4.50 10.25 -8.99
C GLY A 307 5.14 9.61 -10.23
N ARG A 308 5.94 8.58 -10.02
CA ARG A 308 6.51 7.76 -11.10
C ARG A 308 6.30 6.29 -10.79
N ILE A 309 5.66 5.59 -11.71
CA ILE A 309 5.40 4.15 -11.61
C ILE A 309 6.05 3.41 -12.78
N ALA A 310 6.74 2.31 -12.46
CA ALA A 310 7.44 1.47 -13.42
C ALA A 310 7.09 -0.01 -13.23
N ASN A 311 7.05 -0.79 -14.31
CA ASN A 311 6.86 -2.26 -14.25
C ASN A 311 5.60 -2.64 -13.46
N PHE A 312 4.43 -2.31 -14.00
CA PHE A 312 3.14 -2.60 -13.37
C PHE A 312 2.28 -3.48 -14.28
N THR A 313 1.50 -4.38 -13.70
CA THR A 313 0.48 -5.18 -14.37
C THR A 313 -0.84 -4.96 -13.65
N PHE A 314 -1.76 -4.28 -14.31
CA PHE A 314 -3.09 -3.94 -13.79
C PHE A 314 -4.17 -4.78 -14.47
N ILE A 315 -4.94 -5.49 -13.67
CA ILE A 315 -5.98 -6.42 -14.12
C ILE A 315 -7.32 -5.97 -13.52
N GLN A 316 -8.01 -5.12 -14.27
CA GLN A 316 -9.35 -4.66 -13.95
C GLN A 316 -10.36 -5.73 -14.36
N THR A 317 -11.34 -5.96 -13.50
CA THR A 317 -12.39 -6.96 -13.72
C THR A 317 -13.79 -6.34 -13.79
N THR A 318 -13.97 -5.13 -13.26
CA THR A 318 -15.23 -4.40 -13.27
C THR A 318 -15.40 -3.57 -14.55
N ASN A 319 -16.65 -3.43 -14.99
CA ASN A 319 -17.07 -2.46 -16.00
C ASN A 319 -17.98 -1.36 -15.41
N ALA A 320 -18.10 -1.32 -14.08
CA ALA A 320 -18.94 -0.36 -13.37
C ALA A 320 -18.29 1.03 -13.27
N THR A 321 -16.95 1.10 -13.29
CA THR A 321 -16.21 2.33 -13.51
C THR A 321 -15.89 2.55 -15.00
N ASN A 322 -15.48 3.76 -15.36
CA ASN A 322 -15.26 4.15 -16.75
C ASN A 322 -13.87 3.83 -17.30
N ALA A 323 -12.86 3.60 -16.46
CA ALA A 323 -11.51 3.24 -16.88
C ALA A 323 -10.74 2.44 -15.82
N ALA A 324 -9.58 1.87 -16.18
CA ALA A 324 -8.67 1.20 -15.25
C ALA A 324 -7.77 2.18 -14.48
N ILE A 325 -7.34 3.28 -15.11
CA ILE A 325 -6.52 4.33 -14.48
C ILE A 325 -7.30 5.64 -14.52
N ARG A 326 -7.51 6.24 -13.35
CA ARG A 326 -8.02 7.61 -13.20
C ARG A 326 -6.87 8.55 -12.87
N ILE A 327 -6.77 9.65 -13.61
CA ILE A 327 -5.85 10.75 -13.28
C ILE A 327 -6.65 12.04 -13.23
N ARG A 328 -6.68 12.68 -12.07
CA ARG A 328 -7.32 13.98 -11.85
C ARG A 328 -6.47 14.84 -10.92
N GLY A 329 -7.05 15.90 -10.36
CA GLY A 329 -6.37 16.73 -9.36
C GLY A 329 -5.19 17.55 -9.89
N GLY A 330 -5.06 17.72 -11.21
CA GLY A 330 -3.87 18.36 -11.77
C GLY A 330 -2.58 17.54 -11.61
N ALA A 331 -2.67 16.27 -11.23
CA ALA A 331 -1.49 15.48 -10.91
C ALA A 331 -0.58 15.22 -12.11
N ASP A 332 0.73 15.31 -11.87
CA ASP A 332 1.76 14.94 -12.83
C ASP A 332 2.16 13.48 -12.60
N PHE A 333 2.18 12.64 -13.64
CA PHE A 333 2.61 11.25 -13.49
C PHE A 333 3.43 10.73 -14.67
N ASN A 334 4.42 9.90 -14.35
CA ASN A 334 5.13 9.08 -15.32
C ASN A 334 4.75 7.62 -15.15
N PHE A 335 4.23 7.01 -16.22
CA PHE A 335 3.94 5.58 -16.31
C PHE A 335 4.92 4.93 -17.28
N VAL A 336 5.71 3.96 -16.81
CA VAL A 336 6.65 3.24 -17.67
C VAL A 336 6.58 1.73 -17.53
N ASN A 337 6.80 1.01 -18.64
CA ASN A 337 6.85 -0.46 -18.65
C ASN A 337 5.59 -1.13 -18.07
N GLY A 338 4.40 -0.60 -18.40
CA GLY A 338 3.13 -1.06 -17.84
C GLY A 338 2.35 -2.00 -18.75
N ILE A 339 1.54 -2.89 -18.17
CA ILE A 339 0.46 -3.60 -18.86
C ILE A 339 -0.84 -3.30 -18.13
N VAL A 340 -1.87 -2.88 -18.86
CA VAL A 340 -3.20 -2.61 -18.32
C VAL A 340 -4.21 -3.42 -19.10
N THR A 341 -5.03 -4.20 -18.39
CA THR A 341 -6.11 -5.02 -18.96
C THR A 341 -7.41 -4.73 -18.23
N GLY A 342 -8.53 -4.74 -18.95
CA GLY A 342 -9.82 -4.47 -18.36
C GLY A 342 -10.97 -4.53 -19.35
N PRO A 343 -12.22 -4.70 -18.87
CA PRO A 343 -13.40 -4.73 -19.74
C PRO A 343 -13.86 -3.32 -20.18
N GLY A 344 -13.31 -2.24 -19.60
CA GLY A 344 -13.62 -0.84 -19.92
C GLY A 344 -12.50 -0.12 -20.69
N ALA A 345 -12.37 1.18 -20.47
CA ALA A 345 -11.23 1.94 -20.98
C ALA A 345 -9.97 1.70 -20.12
N CYS A 346 -8.77 1.90 -20.67
CA CYS A 346 -7.56 1.85 -19.85
C CYS A 346 -7.30 3.14 -19.08
N LEU A 347 -7.64 4.30 -19.65
CA LEU A 347 -7.31 5.61 -19.09
C LEU A 347 -8.52 6.56 -19.09
N ASN A 348 -8.70 7.28 -18.00
CA ASN A 348 -9.58 8.43 -17.90
C ASN A 348 -8.79 9.58 -17.24
N THR A 349 -8.38 10.55 -18.04
CA THR A 349 -7.79 11.79 -17.53
C THR A 349 -8.86 12.86 -17.39
N ILE A 350 -8.95 13.44 -16.21
CA ILE A 350 -9.90 14.50 -15.86
C ILE A 350 -9.09 15.74 -15.53
N ALA A 351 -9.53 16.90 -16.02
CA ALA A 351 -8.97 18.19 -15.64
C ALA A 351 -10.08 19.11 -15.15
N SER A 352 -9.68 20.11 -14.38
CA SER A 352 -10.52 21.20 -13.87
C SER A 352 -9.95 22.55 -14.36
N ASN A 353 -10.14 23.63 -13.59
CA ASN A 353 -9.80 25.02 -13.94
C ASN A 353 -10.58 25.59 -15.14
N SER A 354 -10.13 25.36 -16.37
CA SER A 354 -10.84 25.82 -17.58
C SER A 354 -10.40 25.06 -18.83
N ALA A 355 -11.18 25.15 -19.91
CA ALA A 355 -10.78 24.55 -21.19
C ALA A 355 -9.51 25.18 -21.80
N ALA A 356 -9.18 26.43 -21.40
CA ALA A 356 -7.97 27.12 -21.85
C ALA A 356 -6.73 26.81 -20.98
N ASP A 357 -6.96 26.34 -19.75
CA ASP A 357 -5.93 25.94 -18.79
C ASP A 357 -6.37 24.66 -18.05
N PRO A 358 -6.42 23.51 -18.74
CA PRO A 358 -6.86 22.26 -18.13
C PRO A 358 -5.80 21.76 -17.14
N SER A 359 -6.12 21.79 -15.84
CA SER A 359 -5.17 21.56 -14.73
C SER A 359 -4.25 20.33 -14.89
N THR A 360 -4.73 19.24 -15.49
CA THR A 360 -4.01 17.95 -15.57
C THR A 360 -3.25 17.75 -16.88
N ILE A 361 -3.54 18.52 -17.94
CA ILE A 361 -2.88 18.36 -19.25
C ILE A 361 -2.31 19.67 -19.81
N ARG A 362 -2.18 20.69 -18.98
CA ARG A 362 -1.58 21.97 -19.37
C ARG A 362 -0.05 21.81 -19.54
N PRO A 363 0.63 22.77 -20.20
CA PRO A 363 2.08 22.77 -20.30
C PRO A 363 2.79 22.96 -18.96
N THR A 364 4.05 22.53 -18.89
CA THR A 364 4.92 22.69 -17.72
C THR A 364 4.92 24.12 -17.18
N ASN A 365 4.81 24.27 -15.87
CA ASN A 365 4.86 25.57 -15.19
C ASN A 365 5.67 25.46 -13.89
N ALA A 366 6.90 25.98 -13.91
CA ALA A 366 7.80 25.92 -12.77
C ALA A 366 7.27 26.63 -11.51
N ALA A 367 6.43 27.67 -11.65
CA ALA A 367 5.84 28.37 -10.51
C ALA A 367 4.76 27.55 -9.78
N LEU A 368 4.19 26.56 -10.47
CA LEU A 368 3.16 25.66 -9.95
C LEU A 368 3.71 24.25 -9.69
N GLU A 369 5.04 24.06 -9.81
CA GLU A 369 5.70 22.75 -9.78
C GLU A 369 5.16 21.75 -10.83
N ASP A 370 4.52 22.25 -11.88
CA ASP A 370 3.82 21.46 -12.89
C ASP A 370 4.79 20.90 -13.94
N GLN A 371 4.75 19.58 -14.12
CA GLN A 371 5.61 18.82 -15.02
C GLN A 371 5.00 18.56 -16.40
N GLY A 372 3.83 19.13 -16.67
CA GLY A 372 3.08 18.98 -17.92
C GLY A 372 2.18 17.74 -17.93
N PRO A 373 1.63 17.38 -19.11
CA PRO A 373 0.72 16.24 -19.22
C PRO A 373 1.35 14.92 -18.75
N PRO A 374 0.54 13.97 -18.24
CA PRO A 374 1.01 12.64 -17.89
C PRO A 374 1.80 11.98 -19.02
N VAL A 375 2.92 11.35 -18.67
CA VAL A 375 3.88 10.78 -19.60
C VAL A 375 3.83 9.26 -19.54
N PHE A 376 3.67 8.62 -20.71
CA PHE A 376 3.65 7.17 -20.84
C PHE A 376 4.84 6.71 -21.67
N ASN A 377 5.58 5.69 -21.27
CA ASN A 377 6.57 5.02 -22.13
C ASN A 377 6.52 3.51 -21.97
N SER A 378 6.45 2.78 -23.08
CA SER A 378 6.38 1.31 -23.09
C SER A 378 5.20 0.78 -22.27
N VAL A 379 4.04 1.45 -22.37
CA VAL A 379 2.78 1.05 -21.73
C VAL A 379 1.88 0.36 -22.74
N TYR A 380 1.41 -0.83 -22.39
CA TYR A 380 0.57 -1.69 -23.22
C TYR A 380 -0.85 -1.72 -22.68
N PHE A 381 -1.74 -0.97 -23.32
CA PHE A 381 -3.17 -0.99 -23.06
C PHE A 381 -3.81 -2.13 -23.82
N ALA A 382 -4.47 -3.03 -23.10
CA ALA A 382 -5.25 -4.16 -23.62
C ALA A 382 -6.63 -4.20 -22.94
N CYS A 383 -7.25 -3.03 -22.83
CA CYS A 383 -8.64 -2.89 -22.40
C CYS A 383 -9.59 -2.85 -23.63
N ALA A 384 -10.90 -2.86 -23.39
CA ALA A 384 -11.90 -2.81 -24.46
C ALA A 384 -11.87 -1.49 -25.26
N SER A 385 -11.46 -0.40 -24.62
CA SER A 385 -11.14 0.88 -25.27
C SER A 385 -9.88 1.49 -24.63
N SER A 386 -9.27 2.48 -25.29
CA SER A 386 -8.07 3.14 -24.74
C SER A 386 -8.43 4.20 -23.70
N TYR A 387 -9.40 5.06 -24.03
CA TYR A 387 -9.68 6.30 -23.32
C TYR A 387 -11.17 6.44 -23.02
N ALA A 388 -11.50 6.91 -21.83
CA ALA A 388 -12.83 7.39 -21.45
C ALA A 388 -12.81 8.91 -21.31
N GLU A 389 -13.94 9.56 -21.58
CA GLU A 389 -14.09 11.01 -21.46
C GLU A 389 -15.04 11.32 -20.30
N THR A 390 -14.58 12.20 -19.40
CA THR A 390 -15.39 12.68 -18.27
C THR A 390 -15.41 14.19 -18.28
N ALA A 391 -16.59 14.78 -18.08
CA ALA A 391 -16.74 16.22 -17.89
C ALA A 391 -16.66 16.56 -16.40
N ALA A 392 -15.74 17.45 -16.04
CA ALA A 392 -15.62 18.00 -14.69
C ALA A 392 -15.49 19.52 -14.75
N SER A 393 -16.26 20.24 -13.94
CA SER A 393 -16.24 21.72 -13.90
C SER A 393 -16.33 22.41 -15.28
N GLY A 394 -17.08 21.82 -16.22
CA GLY A 394 -17.25 22.34 -17.58
C GLY A 394 -16.06 22.08 -18.52
N VAL A 395 -15.07 21.30 -18.10
CA VAL A 395 -13.91 20.86 -18.89
C VAL A 395 -14.06 19.38 -19.21
N THR A 396 -13.77 19.00 -20.45
CA THR A 396 -13.70 17.59 -20.87
C THR A 396 -12.39 17.37 -21.59
N ILE A 397 -11.62 16.40 -21.12
CA ILE A 397 -10.42 15.95 -21.82
C ILE A 397 -10.85 14.90 -22.84
N THR A 398 -10.76 15.27 -24.11
CA THR A 398 -11.16 14.41 -25.22
C THR A 398 -10.22 13.23 -25.38
N SER A 399 -10.71 12.15 -25.97
CA SER A 399 -9.92 10.97 -26.34
C SER A 399 -8.75 11.34 -27.26
N ALA A 400 -8.90 12.36 -28.10
CA ALA A 400 -7.83 12.88 -28.96
C ALA A 400 -6.71 13.55 -28.15
N GLN A 401 -7.05 14.31 -27.10
CA GLN A 401 -6.05 14.90 -26.20
C GLN A 401 -5.33 13.81 -25.38
N GLN A 402 -6.06 12.79 -24.91
CA GLN A 402 -5.46 11.66 -24.21
C GLN A 402 -4.52 10.87 -25.12
N ALA A 403 -4.96 10.59 -26.34
CA ALA A 403 -4.11 9.97 -27.35
C ALA A 403 -2.85 10.79 -27.66
N ALA A 404 -2.93 12.12 -27.67
CA ALA A 404 -1.79 12.97 -27.97
C ALA A 404 -0.65 12.82 -26.96
N PHE A 405 -0.93 12.91 -25.65
CA PHE A 405 0.14 12.72 -24.64
C PHE A 405 0.55 11.24 -24.51
N PHE A 406 -0.37 10.29 -24.71
CA PHE A 406 -0.03 8.86 -24.69
C PHE A 406 0.90 8.49 -25.84
N THR A 407 0.67 9.01 -27.04
CA THR A 407 1.51 8.71 -28.23
C THR A 407 2.75 9.61 -28.35
N ALA A 408 2.87 10.67 -27.55
CA ALA A 408 4.09 11.48 -27.47
C ALA A 408 5.27 10.70 -26.87
N GLY A 409 4.99 9.67 -26.06
CA GLY A 409 6.00 8.75 -25.56
C GLY A 409 6.39 7.65 -26.55
N THR A 410 7.28 6.75 -26.10
CA THR A 410 7.85 5.69 -26.95
C THR A 410 7.26 4.32 -26.62
N ASN A 411 7.12 3.46 -27.64
CA ASN A 411 6.70 2.05 -27.53
C ASN A 411 5.35 1.82 -26.82
N ASN A 412 4.47 2.81 -26.82
CA ASN A 412 3.14 2.67 -26.25
C ASN A 412 2.21 1.94 -27.23
N VAL A 413 1.33 1.08 -26.71
CA VAL A 413 0.31 0.37 -27.48
C VAL A 413 -1.04 0.74 -26.89
N ALA A 414 -1.88 1.45 -27.66
CA ALA A 414 -3.15 1.99 -27.16
C ALA A 414 -4.30 0.95 -27.13
N LEU A 415 -4.25 -0.06 -28.00
CA LEU A 415 -5.24 -1.15 -28.11
C LEU A 415 -4.56 -2.45 -28.54
N GLY A 416 -4.06 -3.19 -27.56
CA GLY A 416 -3.46 -4.50 -27.71
C GLY A 416 -4.40 -5.63 -27.31
N THR A 417 -3.97 -6.87 -27.52
CA THR A 417 -4.72 -8.09 -27.17
C THR A 417 -3.77 -9.17 -26.67
N GLY A 418 -4.30 -10.14 -25.91
CA GLY A 418 -3.51 -11.31 -25.46
C GLY A 418 -2.28 -10.92 -24.63
N ALA A 419 -2.39 -9.85 -23.84
CA ALA A 419 -1.25 -9.24 -23.15
C ALA A 419 -0.70 -10.08 -22.00
N LEU A 420 -1.49 -10.99 -21.44
CA LEU A 420 -1.16 -11.71 -20.22
C LEU A 420 -1.29 -13.23 -20.38
N GLN A 421 -0.42 -13.95 -19.70
CA GLN A 421 -0.51 -15.39 -19.44
C GLN A 421 -0.40 -15.62 -17.92
N ASN A 422 -1.00 -16.70 -17.42
CA ASN A 422 -1.04 -17.00 -15.98
C ASN A 422 -1.54 -15.82 -15.11
N GLY A 423 -2.51 -15.06 -15.63
CA GLY A 423 -3.07 -13.90 -14.95
C GLY A 423 -2.24 -12.62 -15.05
N PHE A 424 -0.91 -12.66 -14.89
CA PHE A 424 -0.10 -11.43 -14.71
C PHE A 424 1.28 -11.41 -15.38
N TYR A 425 1.70 -12.48 -16.06
CA TYR A 425 2.95 -12.46 -16.85
C TYR A 425 2.70 -11.82 -18.20
N ALA A 426 3.66 -11.03 -18.69
CA ALA A 426 3.60 -10.54 -20.07
C ALA A 426 3.51 -11.72 -21.07
N ALA A 427 2.66 -11.57 -22.09
CA ALA A 427 2.43 -12.57 -23.14
C ALA A 427 2.23 -11.92 -24.51
N GLY A 428 2.27 -12.73 -25.56
CA GLY A 428 2.01 -12.28 -26.92
C GLY A 428 2.87 -11.08 -27.33
N ALA A 429 2.24 -10.07 -27.91
CA ALA A 429 2.92 -8.85 -28.33
C ALA A 429 3.44 -8.01 -27.15
N ALA A 430 2.81 -8.10 -25.96
CA ALA A 430 3.29 -7.40 -24.77
C ALA A 430 4.64 -7.95 -24.30
N ALA A 431 4.86 -9.27 -24.40
CA ALA A 431 6.13 -9.91 -24.02
C ALA A 431 7.34 -9.47 -24.89
N THR A 432 7.08 -8.97 -26.09
CA THR A 432 8.12 -8.45 -27.01
C THR A 432 8.12 -6.93 -27.12
N ASN A 433 7.27 -6.22 -26.38
CA ASN A 433 7.24 -4.76 -26.43
C ASN A 433 8.54 -4.20 -25.84
N PRO A 434 9.27 -3.32 -26.57
CA PRO A 434 10.53 -2.79 -26.05
C PRO A 434 10.31 -2.02 -24.75
N ALA A 435 11.12 -2.31 -23.74
CA ALA A 435 11.04 -1.64 -22.45
C ALA A 435 11.79 -0.30 -22.44
N TYR A 436 11.25 0.66 -21.70
CA TYR A 436 11.88 1.93 -21.33
C TYR A 436 12.87 1.72 -20.18
N ASN A 437 13.99 2.42 -20.18
CA ASN A 437 14.93 2.38 -19.06
C ASN A 437 14.41 3.22 -17.89
N ALA A 438 13.66 2.61 -16.98
CA ALA A 438 13.08 3.27 -15.80
C ALA A 438 14.13 3.93 -14.88
N ALA A 439 15.39 3.49 -14.92
CA ALA A 439 16.46 4.12 -14.15
C ALA A 439 16.74 5.58 -14.54
N LEU A 440 16.31 6.02 -15.74
CA LEU A 440 16.39 7.41 -16.20
C LEU A 440 15.43 8.35 -15.45
N LEU A 441 14.42 7.80 -14.76
CA LEU A 441 13.48 8.60 -13.97
C LEU A 441 14.03 8.95 -12.58
N ASN A 442 15.13 8.32 -12.16
CA ASN A 442 15.80 8.63 -10.90
C ASN A 442 16.41 10.04 -10.94
N PRO A 443 16.26 10.84 -9.88
CA PRO A 443 17.04 12.04 -9.66
C PRO A 443 18.54 11.74 -9.72
N THR A 444 19.32 12.71 -10.20
CA THR A 444 20.78 12.61 -10.27
C THR A 444 21.36 12.14 -8.94
N GLY A 445 22.16 11.08 -8.98
CA GLY A 445 22.81 10.50 -7.81
C GLY A 445 21.95 9.51 -7.00
N THR A 446 20.75 9.17 -7.45
CA THR A 446 19.88 8.15 -6.84
C THR A 446 19.67 6.95 -7.79
N SER A 447 19.22 5.82 -7.25
CA SER A 447 19.12 4.56 -8.00
C SER A 447 17.97 3.68 -7.52
N PHE A 448 16.82 4.27 -7.18
CA PHE A 448 15.68 3.50 -6.68
C PHE A 448 15.06 2.66 -7.79
N MET A 449 14.69 3.30 -8.91
CA MET A 449 14.16 2.64 -10.09
C MET A 449 15.28 1.86 -10.79
N VAL A 450 15.05 0.57 -11.06
CA VAL A 450 15.99 -0.31 -11.74
C VAL A 450 15.62 -0.53 -13.20
N THR A 451 16.61 -0.82 -14.04
CA THR A 451 16.39 -1.16 -15.45
C THR A 451 15.81 -2.57 -15.60
N THR A 452 14.80 -2.71 -16.45
CA THR A 452 14.25 -3.99 -16.89
C THR A 452 14.29 -4.08 -18.41
N SER A 453 14.35 -5.30 -18.95
CA SER A 453 14.32 -5.55 -20.40
C SER A 453 12.92 -5.97 -20.89
N TYR A 454 11.89 -5.74 -20.09
CA TYR A 454 10.52 -6.19 -20.32
C TYR A 454 9.52 -5.18 -19.74
N ILE A 455 8.28 -5.24 -20.24
CA ILE A 455 7.15 -4.50 -19.70
C ILE A 455 6.27 -5.41 -18.83
N GLY A 456 5.44 -4.81 -17.98
CA GLY A 456 4.69 -5.51 -16.95
C GLY A 456 5.49 -5.66 -15.66
N ALA A 457 4.80 -6.08 -14.59
CA ALA A 457 5.41 -6.34 -13.29
C ALA A 457 6.24 -7.62 -13.24
N VAL A 458 5.96 -8.55 -14.16
CA VAL A 458 6.58 -9.87 -14.21
C VAL A 458 6.87 -10.25 -15.65
N ARG A 459 8.13 -10.58 -15.92
CA ARG A 459 8.58 -10.94 -17.27
C ARG A 459 7.91 -12.20 -17.80
N ASP A 460 8.09 -13.30 -17.06
CA ASP A 460 7.67 -14.65 -17.44
C ASP A 460 7.74 -15.58 -16.22
N ALA A 461 7.51 -16.88 -16.45
CA ALA A 461 7.48 -17.90 -15.42
C ALA A 461 8.84 -18.17 -14.72
N ASN A 462 9.95 -17.58 -15.18
CA ASN A 462 11.25 -17.67 -14.49
C ASN A 462 11.45 -16.56 -13.46
N ASP A 463 10.59 -15.54 -13.47
CA ASP A 463 10.59 -14.52 -12.43
C ASP A 463 9.92 -15.07 -11.16
N THR A 464 10.52 -14.76 -10.01
CA THR A 464 10.19 -15.38 -8.72
C THR A 464 10.01 -14.37 -7.60
N TRP A 465 10.14 -13.06 -7.84
CA TRP A 465 10.12 -12.07 -6.75
C TRP A 465 8.83 -12.10 -5.93
N PHE A 466 7.71 -12.56 -6.49
CA PHE A 466 6.41 -12.68 -5.82
C PHE A 466 6.20 -14.00 -5.07
N ARG A 467 7.12 -14.97 -5.15
CA ARG A 467 6.92 -16.33 -4.60
C ARG A 467 7.23 -16.41 -3.11
N GLY A 468 6.58 -17.33 -2.41
CA GLY A 468 6.87 -17.67 -1.01
C GLY A 468 6.24 -16.73 0.01
N TRP A 469 6.30 -15.42 -0.23
CA TRP A 469 5.79 -14.43 0.72
C TRP A 469 4.41 -13.89 0.38
N THR A 470 3.89 -14.13 -0.83
CA THR A 470 2.49 -13.84 -1.18
C THR A 470 1.59 -15.03 -0.83
N CYS A 471 0.28 -14.79 -0.76
CA CYS A 471 -0.76 -15.81 -0.70
C CYS A 471 -1.60 -15.82 -1.98
N ASN A 472 -2.04 -17.02 -2.38
CA ASN A 472 -2.90 -17.28 -3.51
C ASN A 472 -4.38 -17.06 -3.17
N SER A 473 -5.14 -16.60 -4.15
CA SER A 473 -6.61 -16.53 -4.12
C SER A 473 -7.16 -16.78 -5.52
N ASN A 474 -8.49 -16.81 -5.66
CA ASN A 474 -9.13 -16.77 -6.97
C ASN A 474 -8.91 -15.45 -7.77
N ARG A 475 -8.20 -14.45 -7.21
CA ARG A 475 -7.82 -13.20 -7.88
C ARG A 475 -6.47 -13.33 -8.60
N ALA A 476 -5.51 -13.93 -7.92
CA ALA A 476 -4.18 -14.21 -8.44
C ALA A 476 -3.59 -15.47 -7.81
N THR A 477 -3.03 -16.34 -8.66
CA THR A 477 -2.27 -17.52 -8.23
C THR A 477 -0.79 -17.28 -8.48
N PHE A 478 -0.06 -16.93 -7.42
CA PHE A 478 1.34 -16.57 -7.47
C PHE A 478 2.23 -17.78 -7.71
N SER A 479 2.06 -18.87 -6.95
CA SER A 479 2.78 -20.13 -7.20
C SER A 479 2.30 -21.25 -6.28
N THR A 480 2.73 -22.49 -6.54
CA THR A 480 2.53 -23.60 -5.60
C THR A 480 3.34 -23.46 -4.30
N THR A 481 4.32 -22.55 -4.24
CA THR A 481 5.08 -22.25 -3.01
C THR A 481 4.41 -21.16 -2.17
N SER A 482 3.41 -20.47 -2.71
CA SER A 482 2.55 -19.53 -1.98
C SER A 482 1.39 -20.30 -1.35
N GLY A 483 1.09 -20.06 -0.07
CA GLY A 483 -0.10 -20.62 0.60
C GLY A 483 -1.40 -19.98 0.11
N LEU A 484 -2.57 -20.50 0.49
CA LEU A 484 -3.85 -19.82 0.24
C LEU A 484 -4.01 -18.63 1.20
N CYS A 485 -4.63 -17.53 0.77
CA CYS A 485 -4.95 -16.41 1.65
C CYS A 485 -5.97 -16.78 2.74
N THR A 486 -6.83 -17.76 2.46
CA THR A 486 -7.78 -18.33 3.42
C THR A 486 -7.13 -19.23 4.47
N ALA A 487 -5.85 -19.59 4.29
CA ALA A 487 -5.09 -20.43 5.19
C ALA A 487 -3.94 -19.67 5.85
N LEU A 488 -3.51 -20.15 7.01
CA LEU A 488 -2.32 -19.65 7.71
C LEU A 488 -1.16 -20.63 7.53
N PRO A 489 0.11 -20.15 7.53
CA PRO A 489 1.28 -21.02 7.53
C PRO A 489 1.26 -21.97 8.74
N THR A 490 1.58 -23.24 8.51
CA THR A 490 1.50 -24.31 9.52
C THR A 490 2.74 -24.40 10.43
N SER A 491 3.79 -23.61 10.17
CA SER A 491 5.02 -23.56 10.98
C SER A 491 5.83 -22.32 10.70
#